data_AF-A0A9Q5N3N7-F1
#
_entry.id   AF-A0A9Q5N3N7-F1
#
_cell.length_a   1.000
_cell.length_b   1.000
_cell.length_c   1.000
_cell.angle_alpha   90.00
_cell.angle_beta   90.00
_cell.angle_gamma   90.00
#
_symmetry.space_group_name_H-M   'P 1'
#
loop_
_entity.id
_entity.type
_entity.pdbx_description
1 polymer ?
#
loop_
_entity_poly.entity_id
_entity_poly.type
_entity_poly.pdbx_seq_one_letter_code
_entity_poly.pdbx_strand_id
1 'polypeptide(L)'
;MTSILFSLRLGFRSHHKLPCNRVYLSTMTAQLPSSERPKQSLSCMYPAISPYKVDYLKVSDLHTLYYDISGNKNGTPVVFLHGGPGGGCDEQDRCFFNPEKYKAIRHVKYSNAGSTLSLAYAESHPDRVKSLVLRGIFTLRRSELEFFYQSGASHLFPEAWDEFVEPIPESERKDMILAYHAQLNAVDKEVRIRAAKAWSKWEMWTSKLYVDPDYIARATEDDWANAFARIENHYFVNGGFMRDGQLLEQQETDKIRHIPTIVVQGRYDVVCPITTAWALKKVFPEIELHIVPDAGHSAREPAIAKLLVEAANKFADL
;
A
#
# COMPACT_ATOMS: atom_id res chain seq x y z
N MET A 1 38.91 -6.96 22.01
CA MET A 1 39.64 -8.25 21.96
C MET A 1 40.47 -8.29 20.70
N THR A 2 41.75 -8.56 20.87
CA THR A 2 42.85 -8.50 19.89
C THR A 2 42.73 -9.60 18.83
N SER A 3 43.00 -9.32 17.55
CA SER A 3 43.33 -10.29 16.48
C SER A 3 43.91 -9.52 15.28
N ILE A 4 45.23 -9.33 15.17
CA ILE A 4 46.22 -10.14 14.41
C ILE A 4 45.85 -10.32 12.93
N LEU A 5 46.40 -9.44 12.07
CA LEU A 5 46.42 -9.57 10.61
C LEU A 5 47.57 -10.48 10.16
N PHE A 6 47.27 -11.49 9.33
CA PHE A 6 48.26 -12.18 8.52
C PHE A 6 48.52 -11.38 7.22
N SER A 7 49.76 -10.93 7.02
CA SER A 7 50.22 -10.33 5.77
C SER A 7 50.82 -11.40 4.86
N LEU A 8 50.11 -11.78 3.80
CA LEU A 8 50.69 -12.53 2.68
C LEU A 8 51.53 -11.57 1.82
N ARG A 9 52.86 -11.73 1.87
CA ARG A 9 53.79 -11.12 0.92
C ARG A 9 53.77 -11.94 -0.37
N LEU A 10 53.17 -11.39 -1.42
CA LEU A 10 53.53 -11.75 -2.80
C LEU A 10 54.49 -10.69 -3.32
N GLY A 11 55.74 -11.10 -3.55
CA GLY A 11 56.77 -10.25 -4.10
C GLY A 11 56.61 -10.11 -5.61
N PHE A 12 56.66 -8.87 -6.09
CA PHE A 12 57.07 -8.58 -7.47
C PHE A 12 58.02 -7.39 -7.48
N ARG A 13 59.16 -7.58 -8.16
CA ARG A 13 60.27 -6.64 -8.30
C ARG A 13 59.96 -5.56 -9.35
N SER A 14 60.25 -4.33 -8.94
CA SER A 14 60.67 -3.10 -9.62
C SER A 14 60.50 -2.84 -11.14
N HIS A 15 60.19 -1.55 -11.36
CA HIS A 15 60.56 -0.65 -12.46
C HIS A 15 59.55 -0.41 -13.59
N HIS A 16 58.66 0.55 -13.39
CA HIS A 16 58.42 1.65 -14.34
C HIS A 16 57.83 2.88 -13.63
N LYS A 17 58.34 4.06 -13.99
CA LYS A 17 57.82 5.38 -13.59
C LYS A 17 56.45 5.60 -14.23
N LEU A 18 55.43 5.94 -13.45
CA LEU A 18 54.19 6.55 -13.94
C LEU A 18 53.91 7.82 -13.12
N PRO A 19 53.59 8.96 -13.74
CA PRO A 19 53.09 10.15 -13.05
C PRO A 19 51.55 10.06 -12.86
N CYS A 20 50.99 11.07 -12.20
CA CYS A 20 49.60 11.27 -11.78
C CYS A 20 49.22 10.69 -10.41
N ASN A 21 49.13 11.62 -9.45
CA ASN A 21 48.26 11.54 -8.28
C ASN A 21 46.84 11.16 -8.72
N ARG A 22 46.49 9.87 -8.60
CA ARG A 22 45.10 9.42 -8.56
C ARG A 22 44.79 9.05 -7.13
N VAL A 23 44.03 9.91 -6.46
CA VAL A 23 43.38 9.54 -5.20
C VAL A 23 42.24 8.60 -5.57
N TYR A 24 42.41 7.31 -5.27
CA TYR A 24 41.28 6.38 -5.30
C TYR A 24 40.52 6.55 -3.98
N LEU A 25 39.51 7.42 -3.98
CA LEU A 25 38.52 7.47 -2.91
C LEU A 25 37.63 6.24 -3.05
N SER A 26 37.78 5.30 -2.12
CA SER A 26 36.99 4.07 -2.06
C SER A 26 36.38 3.95 -0.67
N THR A 27 35.07 4.20 -0.56
CA THR A 27 34.29 3.81 0.62
C THR A 27 33.88 2.33 0.46
N MET A 28 34.79 1.40 0.78
CA MET A 28 34.44 -0.01 0.82
C MET A 28 33.81 -0.35 2.18
N THR A 29 32.51 -0.64 2.18
CA THR A 29 31.90 -1.47 3.23
C THR A 29 31.69 -2.86 2.67
N ALA A 30 32.20 -3.87 3.37
CA ALA A 30 31.97 -5.27 3.03
C ALA A 30 30.48 -5.57 2.99
N GLN A 31 29.95 -5.90 1.82
CA GLN A 31 28.63 -6.50 1.67
C GLN A 31 28.81 -8.02 1.71
N LEU A 32 28.11 -8.67 2.64
CA LEU A 32 27.89 -10.11 2.56
C LEU A 32 27.02 -10.38 1.32
N PRO A 33 27.29 -11.46 0.56
CA PRO A 33 26.46 -11.81 -0.58
C PRO A 33 25.06 -12.20 -0.08
N SER A 34 24.02 -11.50 -0.55
CA SER A 34 22.63 -11.90 -0.32
C SER A 34 22.22 -12.93 -1.37
N SER A 35 22.60 -14.19 -1.19
CA SER A 35 22.04 -15.31 -1.94
C SER A 35 20.86 -15.91 -1.17
N GLU A 36 19.71 -15.97 -1.85
CA GLU A 36 18.53 -16.79 -1.53
C GLU A 36 17.92 -16.62 -0.14
N ARG A 37 17.06 -15.60 0.02
CA ARG A 37 16.13 -15.53 1.15
C ARG A 37 14.83 -16.25 0.79
N PRO A 38 14.33 -17.16 1.64
CA PRO A 38 13.13 -17.95 1.34
C PRO A 38 11.91 -17.03 1.21
N LYS A 39 11.01 -17.33 0.26
CA LYS A 39 9.67 -16.73 0.19
C LYS A 39 9.02 -16.86 1.57
N GLN A 40 8.77 -15.73 2.24
CA GLN A 40 8.24 -15.73 3.60
C GLN A 40 6.82 -16.31 3.60
N SER A 41 6.59 -17.35 4.40
CA SER A 41 5.31 -18.07 4.48
C SER A 41 4.26 -17.23 5.22
N LEU A 42 3.07 -17.08 4.64
CA LEU A 42 1.90 -16.43 5.24
C LEU A 42 1.15 -17.36 6.22
N SER A 43 1.87 -18.19 6.99
CA SER A 43 1.28 -19.20 7.88
C SER A 43 0.40 -18.66 9.02
N CYS A 44 0.27 -17.33 9.14
CA CYS A 44 -0.56 -16.66 10.13
C CYS A 44 -2.01 -16.39 9.69
N MET A 45 -2.32 -16.50 8.39
CA MET A 45 -3.69 -16.30 7.88
C MET A 45 -4.52 -17.59 7.94
N TYR A 46 -5.84 -17.47 8.01
CA TYR A 46 -6.76 -18.62 7.96
C TYR A 46 -6.70 -19.35 6.60
N PRO A 47 -7.07 -20.65 6.56
CA PRO A 47 -7.18 -21.38 5.30
C PRO A 47 -8.13 -20.69 4.32
N ALA A 48 -7.82 -20.79 3.02
CA ALA A 48 -8.69 -20.25 1.98
C ALA A 48 -10.09 -20.87 2.06
N ILE A 49 -11.11 -20.01 1.95
CA ILE A 49 -12.53 -20.41 1.94
C ILE A 49 -13.24 -19.83 0.72
N SER A 50 -14.25 -20.56 0.25
CA SER A 50 -15.15 -20.10 -0.80
C SER A 50 -16.34 -19.32 -0.21
N PRO A 51 -16.86 -18.31 -0.93
CA PRO A 51 -18.08 -17.63 -0.51
C PRO A 51 -19.27 -18.57 -0.62
N TYR A 52 -20.21 -18.48 0.32
CA TYR A 52 -21.48 -19.21 0.24
C TYR A 52 -22.58 -18.40 -0.45
N LYS A 53 -22.34 -17.10 -0.69
CA LYS A 53 -23.20 -16.24 -1.50
C LYS A 53 -22.34 -15.31 -2.35
N VAL A 54 -22.69 -15.19 -3.62
CA VAL A 54 -22.15 -14.21 -4.56
C VAL A 54 -23.35 -13.53 -5.23
N ASP A 55 -23.35 -12.21 -5.31
CA ASP A 55 -24.49 -11.45 -5.80
C ASP A 55 -24.06 -10.04 -6.25
N TYR A 56 -24.99 -9.30 -6.83
CA TYR A 56 -24.77 -7.99 -7.42
C TYR A 56 -25.79 -6.98 -6.88
N LEU A 57 -25.30 -5.86 -6.36
CA LEU A 57 -26.12 -4.77 -5.86
C LEU A 57 -26.19 -3.64 -6.88
N LYS A 58 -27.36 -3.41 -7.48
CA LYS A 58 -27.59 -2.22 -8.31
C LYS A 58 -27.66 -0.98 -7.40
N VAL A 59 -26.71 -0.07 -7.53
CA VAL A 59 -26.62 1.15 -6.70
C VAL A 59 -26.99 2.43 -7.45
N SER A 60 -27.06 2.36 -8.78
CA SER A 60 -27.60 3.41 -9.65
C SER A 60 -28.03 2.80 -10.99
N ASP A 61 -28.54 3.61 -11.92
CA ASP A 61 -28.84 3.13 -13.28
C ASP A 61 -27.61 2.74 -14.09
N LEU A 62 -26.43 3.25 -13.71
CA LEU A 62 -25.17 2.95 -14.37
C LEU A 62 -24.35 1.88 -13.64
N HIS A 63 -24.32 1.90 -12.31
CA HIS A 63 -23.39 1.11 -11.51
C HIS A 63 -24.06 -0.06 -10.78
N THR A 64 -23.42 -1.22 -10.90
CA THR A 64 -23.77 -2.45 -10.19
C THR A 64 -22.52 -2.99 -9.49
N LEU A 65 -22.60 -3.15 -8.17
CA LEU A 65 -21.47 -3.59 -7.34
C LEU A 65 -21.52 -5.11 -7.17
N TYR A 66 -20.41 -5.78 -7.48
CA TYR A 66 -20.20 -7.16 -7.05
C TYR A 66 -20.00 -7.20 -5.53
N TYR A 67 -20.60 -8.20 -4.87
CA TYR A 67 -20.21 -8.59 -3.52
C TYR A 67 -20.28 -10.10 -3.31
N ASP A 68 -19.47 -10.57 -2.37
CA ASP A 68 -19.57 -11.94 -1.87
C ASP A 68 -19.67 -11.98 -0.34
N ILE A 69 -20.23 -13.08 0.15
CA ILE A 69 -20.34 -13.37 1.58
C ILE A 69 -19.71 -14.72 1.88
N SER A 70 -18.80 -14.75 2.84
CA SER A 70 -18.04 -15.92 3.26
C SER A 70 -18.03 -16.07 4.79
N GLY A 71 -17.53 -17.22 5.28
CA GLY A 71 -17.46 -17.54 6.72
C GLY A 71 -18.79 -18.06 7.28
N ASN A 72 -19.09 -17.71 8.53
CA ASN A 72 -20.26 -18.18 9.26
C ASN A 72 -21.49 -17.32 8.94
N LYS A 73 -22.59 -17.95 8.50
CA LYS A 73 -23.87 -17.28 8.20
C LYS A 73 -24.47 -16.50 9.37
N ASN A 74 -24.19 -16.95 10.58
CA ASN A 74 -24.68 -16.38 11.84
C ASN A 74 -23.56 -15.67 12.63
N GLY A 75 -22.37 -15.52 12.02
CA GLY A 75 -21.24 -14.87 12.64
C GLY A 75 -21.39 -13.35 12.72
N THR A 76 -20.46 -12.73 13.44
CA THR A 76 -20.33 -11.28 13.55
C THR A 76 -20.16 -10.68 12.15
N PRO A 77 -20.97 -9.69 11.74
CA PRO A 77 -20.85 -9.10 10.40
C PRO A 77 -19.59 -8.24 10.30
N VAL A 78 -18.82 -8.43 9.23
CA VAL A 78 -17.67 -7.59 8.90
C VAL A 78 -17.68 -7.23 7.41
N VAL A 79 -17.33 -5.98 7.11
CA VAL A 79 -17.18 -5.49 5.73
C VAL A 79 -15.70 -5.26 5.46
N PHE A 80 -15.16 -5.91 4.44
CA PHE A 80 -13.80 -5.68 3.96
C PHE A 80 -13.79 -4.60 2.87
N LEU A 81 -12.96 -3.57 3.06
CA LEU A 81 -12.74 -2.49 2.10
C LEU A 81 -11.32 -2.60 1.53
N HIS A 82 -11.20 -2.77 0.21
CA HIS A 82 -9.91 -2.95 -0.45
C HIS A 82 -9.13 -1.63 -0.59
N GLY A 83 -7.81 -1.74 -0.79
CA GLY A 83 -6.92 -0.61 -1.11
C GLY A 83 -6.98 -0.15 -2.57
N GLY A 84 -6.19 0.86 -2.93
CA GLY A 84 -6.25 1.57 -4.21
C GLY A 84 -6.66 3.03 -3.99
N PRO A 85 -7.61 3.63 -4.73
CA PRO A 85 -8.84 3.04 -5.28
C PRO A 85 -8.72 2.05 -6.45
N GLY A 86 -9.73 1.21 -6.65
CA GLY A 86 -9.84 0.38 -7.86
C GLY A 86 -8.95 -0.89 -7.90
N GLY A 87 -8.25 -1.22 -6.81
CA GLY A 87 -7.44 -2.45 -6.72
C GLY A 87 -8.24 -3.76 -6.74
N GLY A 88 -9.46 -3.71 -6.20
CA GLY A 88 -10.35 -4.84 -6.01
C GLY A 88 -9.92 -5.78 -4.89
N CYS A 89 -10.69 -6.87 -4.71
CA CYS A 89 -10.37 -7.93 -3.75
C CYS A 89 -9.92 -9.19 -4.47
N ASP A 90 -9.07 -9.98 -3.82
CA ASP A 90 -8.74 -11.35 -4.24
C ASP A 90 -9.08 -12.37 -3.15
N GLU A 91 -9.01 -13.65 -3.44
CA GLU A 91 -9.48 -14.72 -2.54
C GLU A 91 -8.78 -14.72 -1.17
N GLN A 92 -7.54 -14.24 -1.07
CA GLN A 92 -6.77 -14.25 0.17
C GLN A 92 -7.28 -13.24 1.19
N ASP A 93 -8.05 -12.22 0.76
CA ASP A 93 -8.60 -11.24 1.68
C ASP A 93 -9.60 -11.85 2.69
N ARG A 94 -10.17 -13.02 2.36
CA ARG A 94 -11.02 -13.79 3.29
C ARG A 94 -10.22 -14.38 4.45
N CYS A 95 -8.93 -14.63 4.24
CA CYS A 95 -8.07 -15.32 5.17
C CYS A 95 -7.66 -14.46 6.39
N PHE A 96 -8.00 -13.17 6.40
CA PHE A 96 -7.82 -12.32 7.59
C PHE A 96 -8.86 -12.56 8.69
N PHE A 97 -9.99 -13.19 8.34
CA PHE A 97 -11.13 -13.32 9.25
C PHE A 97 -11.35 -14.79 9.64
N ASN A 98 -11.56 -15.04 10.92
CA ASN A 98 -11.90 -16.38 11.41
C ASN A 98 -13.23 -16.85 10.77
N PRO A 99 -13.22 -17.93 9.97
CA PRO A 99 -14.39 -18.37 9.21
C PRO A 99 -15.51 -18.92 10.09
N GLU A 100 -15.22 -19.33 11.33
CA GLU A 100 -16.21 -19.83 12.29
C GLU A 100 -16.91 -18.69 13.05
N LYS A 101 -16.28 -17.52 13.13
CA LYS A 101 -16.76 -16.39 13.93
C LYS A 101 -17.37 -15.28 13.10
N TYR A 102 -16.83 -15.02 11.90
CA TYR A 102 -17.24 -13.89 11.08
C TYR A 102 -18.19 -14.29 9.95
N LYS A 103 -19.19 -13.43 9.73
CA LYS A 103 -19.90 -13.28 8.46
C LYS A 103 -19.19 -12.18 7.66
N ALA A 104 -18.24 -12.55 6.82
CA ALA A 104 -17.43 -11.59 6.06
C ALA A 104 -18.12 -11.22 4.75
N ILE A 105 -18.28 -9.91 4.51
CA ILE A 105 -18.82 -9.33 3.29
C ILE A 105 -17.69 -8.59 2.57
N ARG A 106 -17.49 -8.87 1.29
CA ARG A 106 -16.46 -8.23 0.47
C ARG A 106 -17.07 -7.60 -0.77
N HIS A 107 -16.61 -6.40 -1.13
CA HIS A 107 -17.01 -5.71 -2.35
C HIS A 107 -15.80 -5.48 -3.25
N VAL A 108 -15.91 -5.78 -4.55
CA VAL A 108 -14.74 -6.06 -5.39
C VAL A 108 -14.32 -4.91 -6.32
N LYS A 109 -15.10 -3.85 -6.53
CA LYS A 109 -14.87 -2.99 -7.72
C LYS A 109 -14.75 -1.47 -7.55
N TYR A 110 -15.21 -0.87 -6.46
CA TYR A 110 -15.33 0.61 -6.39
C TYR A 110 -15.08 1.20 -5.00
N SER A 111 -14.06 0.71 -4.29
CA SER A 111 -13.61 1.34 -3.03
C SER A 111 -12.48 2.34 -3.29
N ASN A 112 -12.46 3.43 -2.53
CA ASN A 112 -11.28 4.27 -2.29
C ASN A 112 -10.22 3.46 -1.51
N ALA A 113 -9.05 4.01 -1.23
CA ALA A 113 -8.09 3.41 -0.31
C ALA A 113 -8.77 2.95 0.99
N GLY A 114 -8.57 1.69 1.38
CA GLY A 114 -9.38 1.02 2.40
C GLY A 114 -9.42 1.76 3.75
N SER A 115 -8.30 2.32 4.19
CA SER A 115 -8.24 3.11 5.44
C SER A 115 -8.97 4.46 5.31
N THR A 116 -8.81 5.15 4.18
CA THR A 116 -9.49 6.42 3.89
C THR A 116 -11.02 6.26 3.88
N LEU A 117 -11.54 5.26 3.16
CA LEU A 117 -12.99 5.01 3.11
C LEU A 117 -13.54 4.58 4.46
N SER A 118 -12.79 3.76 5.21
CA SER A 118 -13.19 3.32 6.55
C SER A 118 -13.35 4.51 7.50
N LEU A 119 -12.39 5.44 7.51
CA LEU A 119 -12.46 6.65 8.34
C LEU A 119 -13.62 7.54 7.91
N ALA A 120 -13.71 7.89 6.62
CA ALA A 120 -14.78 8.74 6.09
C ALA A 120 -16.18 8.16 6.38
N TYR A 121 -16.35 6.85 6.24
CA TYR A 121 -17.61 6.17 6.54
C TYR A 121 -17.93 6.21 8.03
N ALA A 122 -16.95 5.91 8.90
CA ALA A 122 -17.14 5.94 10.34
C ALA A 122 -17.46 7.34 10.85
N GLU A 123 -16.79 8.38 10.35
CA GLU A 123 -17.05 9.79 10.71
C GLU A 123 -18.46 10.23 10.29
N SER A 124 -18.97 9.69 9.18
CA SER A 124 -20.31 10.01 8.67
C SER A 124 -21.42 9.18 9.31
N HIS A 125 -21.12 7.96 9.77
CA HIS A 125 -22.10 7.00 10.29
C HIS A 125 -21.58 6.27 11.55
N PRO A 126 -21.22 7.00 12.63
CA PRO A 126 -20.55 6.41 13.79
C PRO A 126 -21.37 5.28 14.44
N ASP A 127 -22.68 5.42 14.50
CA ASP A 127 -23.59 4.42 15.11
C ASP A 127 -23.68 3.09 14.33
N ARG A 128 -23.09 3.01 13.13
CA ARG A 128 -23.09 1.79 12.29
C ARG A 128 -21.81 0.98 12.43
N VAL A 129 -20.79 1.51 13.09
CA VAL A 129 -19.46 0.89 13.16
C VAL A 129 -19.19 0.42 14.58
N LYS A 130 -19.04 -0.90 14.77
CA LYS A 130 -18.73 -1.50 16.07
C LYS A 130 -17.25 -1.42 16.43
N SER A 131 -16.38 -1.55 15.44
CA SER A 131 -14.93 -1.51 15.59
C SER A 131 -14.26 -1.25 14.23
N LEU A 132 -12.99 -0.84 14.26
CA LEU A 132 -12.16 -0.61 13.08
C LEU A 132 -10.83 -1.37 13.21
N VAL A 133 -10.43 -2.06 12.13
CA VAL A 133 -9.07 -2.60 11.94
C VAL A 133 -8.51 -1.96 10.68
N LEU A 134 -7.60 -1.01 10.86
CA LEU A 134 -7.04 -0.18 9.79
C LEU A 134 -5.57 -0.54 9.53
N ARG A 135 -5.11 -0.35 8.29
CA ARG A 135 -3.71 -0.55 7.90
C ARG A 135 -3.32 0.41 6.79
N GLY A 136 -2.07 0.84 6.77
CA GLY A 136 -1.56 1.71 5.71
C GLY A 136 -2.37 2.99 5.69
N ILE A 137 -2.31 3.76 6.78
CA ILE A 137 -3.19 4.92 6.96
C ILE A 137 -2.90 5.94 5.87
N PHE A 138 -3.93 6.23 5.10
CA PHE A 138 -3.92 7.22 4.04
C PHE A 138 -5.08 8.17 4.26
N THR A 139 -4.80 9.47 4.32
CA THR A 139 -5.83 10.49 4.55
C THR A 139 -6.03 11.43 3.36
N LEU A 140 -5.46 11.08 2.21
CA LEU A 140 -5.57 11.83 0.94
C LEU A 140 -5.09 13.29 1.01
N ARG A 141 -4.26 13.66 2.01
CA ARG A 141 -3.69 15.01 2.03
C ARG A 141 -2.80 15.23 0.84
N ARG A 142 -2.76 16.47 0.32
CA ARG A 142 -1.89 16.83 -0.80
C ARG A 142 -0.43 16.46 -0.55
N SER A 143 0.05 16.61 0.69
CA SER A 143 1.42 16.21 1.06
C SER A 143 1.70 14.71 0.92
N GLU A 144 0.69 13.86 1.12
CA GLU A 144 0.82 12.41 0.95
C GLU A 144 0.87 12.05 -0.54
N LEU A 145 0.00 12.68 -1.33
CA LEU A 145 -0.03 12.53 -2.79
C LEU A 145 1.26 13.02 -3.44
N GLU A 146 1.78 14.18 -3.03
CA GLU A 146 3.05 14.73 -3.54
C GLU A 146 4.25 13.87 -3.15
N PHE A 147 4.26 13.31 -1.93
CA PHE A 147 5.34 12.42 -1.49
C PHE A 147 5.47 11.20 -2.41
N PHE A 148 4.33 10.60 -2.80
CA PHE A 148 4.34 9.36 -3.56
C PHE A 148 4.37 9.55 -5.08
N TYR A 149 3.69 10.58 -5.60
CA TYR A 149 3.53 10.82 -7.04
C TYR A 149 4.27 12.03 -7.59
N GLN A 150 5.04 12.78 -6.78
CA GLN A 150 5.81 13.92 -7.29
C GLN A 150 7.28 13.91 -6.85
N SER A 151 7.54 13.82 -5.55
CA SER A 151 8.89 13.72 -5.00
C SER A 151 8.87 13.25 -3.55
N GLY A 152 9.53 12.13 -3.28
CA GLY A 152 9.57 11.53 -1.94
C GLY A 152 9.99 10.07 -2.04
N ALA A 153 9.03 9.18 -2.31
CA ALA A 153 9.31 7.77 -2.60
C ALA A 153 10.23 7.60 -3.82
N SER A 154 10.19 8.54 -4.78
CA SER A 154 11.10 8.61 -5.93
C SER A 154 12.59 8.58 -5.58
N HIS A 155 12.98 9.10 -4.40
CA HIS A 155 14.38 9.10 -3.95
C HIS A 155 14.86 7.73 -3.48
N LEU A 156 13.92 6.81 -3.19
CA LEU A 156 14.19 5.47 -2.68
C LEU A 156 14.18 4.42 -3.80
N PHE A 157 13.45 4.68 -4.89
CA PHE A 157 13.28 3.78 -6.03
C PHE A 157 13.50 4.51 -7.37
N PRO A 158 14.68 5.09 -7.62
CA PRO A 158 14.93 5.91 -8.79
C PRO A 158 14.73 5.16 -10.12
N GLU A 159 15.07 3.88 -10.18
CA GLU A 159 14.91 3.05 -11.37
C GLU A 159 13.43 2.78 -11.72
N ALA A 160 12.59 2.58 -10.71
CA ALA A 160 11.16 2.43 -10.92
C ALA A 160 10.50 3.78 -11.21
N TRP A 161 11.04 4.86 -10.64
CA TRP A 161 10.59 6.21 -10.89
C TRP A 161 10.87 6.66 -12.34
N ASP A 162 12.02 6.28 -12.90
CA ASP A 162 12.33 6.53 -14.32
C ASP A 162 11.26 5.91 -15.24
N GLU A 163 10.82 4.69 -14.95
CA GLU A 163 9.73 4.04 -15.67
C GLU A 163 8.38 4.73 -15.47
N PHE A 164 8.10 5.24 -14.27
CA PHE A 164 6.89 6.02 -13.98
C PHE A 164 6.89 7.37 -14.71
N VAL A 165 8.05 7.98 -14.93
CA VAL A 165 8.14 9.30 -15.56
C VAL A 165 8.14 9.21 -17.09
N GLU A 166 8.56 8.08 -17.65
CA GLU A 166 8.76 7.84 -19.08
C GLU A 166 7.54 8.21 -19.97
N PRO A 167 6.29 7.85 -19.62
CA PRO A 167 5.13 8.17 -20.47
C PRO A 167 4.75 9.66 -20.47
N ILE A 168 5.32 10.47 -19.57
CA ILE A 168 4.94 11.86 -19.36
C ILE A 168 5.95 12.81 -20.00
N PRO A 169 5.53 13.73 -20.90
CA PRO A 169 6.41 14.74 -21.48
C PRO A 169 7.07 15.62 -20.41
N GLU A 170 8.35 15.97 -20.60
CA GLU A 170 9.13 16.74 -19.61
C GLU A 170 8.46 18.05 -19.17
N SER A 171 7.80 18.75 -20.10
CA SER A 171 7.06 20.00 -19.85
C SER A 171 5.85 19.85 -18.91
N GLU A 172 5.36 18.62 -18.73
CA GLU A 172 4.17 18.32 -17.91
C GLU A 172 4.52 17.77 -16.52
N ARG A 173 5.79 17.40 -16.27
CA ARG A 173 6.23 16.70 -15.05
C ARG A 173 6.17 17.51 -13.75
N LYS A 174 5.80 18.79 -13.83
CA LYS A 174 5.60 19.66 -12.66
C LYS A 174 4.40 19.25 -11.79
N ASP A 175 3.41 18.58 -12.38
CA ASP A 175 2.30 17.96 -11.68
C ASP A 175 2.01 16.61 -12.34
N MET A 176 2.67 15.58 -11.84
CA MET A 176 2.58 14.23 -12.40
C MET A 176 1.17 13.67 -12.31
N ILE A 177 0.41 13.96 -11.24
CA ILE A 177 -0.95 13.45 -11.08
C ILE A 177 -1.86 14.02 -12.18
N LEU A 178 -1.78 15.33 -12.42
CA LEU A 178 -2.56 15.98 -13.47
C LEU A 178 -2.08 15.57 -14.88
N ALA A 179 -0.77 15.43 -15.09
CA ALA A 179 -0.23 14.96 -16.37
C ALA A 179 -0.72 13.53 -16.70
N TYR A 180 -0.65 12.63 -15.73
CA TYR A 180 -1.21 11.29 -15.85
C TYR A 180 -2.72 11.31 -16.09
N HIS A 181 -3.46 12.24 -15.49
CA HIS A 181 -4.90 12.36 -15.71
C HIS A 181 -5.25 12.59 -17.19
N ALA A 182 -4.46 13.41 -17.88
CA ALA A 182 -4.62 13.63 -19.32
C ALA A 182 -4.38 12.34 -20.12
N GLN A 183 -3.28 11.62 -19.84
CA GLN A 183 -2.94 10.38 -20.55
C GLN A 183 -3.96 9.26 -20.26
N LEU A 184 -4.39 9.11 -19.01
CA LEU A 184 -5.35 8.11 -18.55
C LEU A 184 -6.78 8.33 -19.09
N ASN A 185 -7.06 9.51 -19.63
CA ASN A 185 -8.32 9.85 -20.29
C ASN A 185 -8.16 10.17 -21.78
N ALA A 186 -7.00 9.85 -22.36
CA ALA A 186 -6.79 9.95 -23.80
C ALA A 186 -7.80 9.08 -24.57
N VAL A 187 -8.25 9.58 -25.72
CA VAL A 187 -9.11 8.82 -26.65
C VAL A 187 -8.35 7.61 -27.19
N ASP A 188 -7.06 7.80 -27.50
CA ASP A 188 -6.16 6.73 -27.91
C ASP A 188 -5.97 5.71 -26.79
N LYS A 189 -6.33 4.46 -27.08
CA LYS A 189 -6.24 3.34 -26.14
C LYS A 189 -4.78 3.03 -25.79
N GLU A 190 -3.86 3.08 -26.74
CA GLU A 190 -2.46 2.69 -26.51
C GLU A 190 -1.77 3.67 -25.57
N VAL A 191 -2.02 4.97 -25.77
CA VAL A 191 -1.55 6.03 -24.86
C VAL A 191 -2.08 5.78 -23.44
N ARG A 192 -3.38 5.51 -23.32
CA ARG A 192 -4.04 5.26 -22.03
C ARG A 192 -3.49 4.02 -21.33
N ILE A 193 -3.32 2.90 -22.04
CA ILE A 193 -2.79 1.65 -21.47
C ILE A 193 -1.32 1.80 -21.08
N ARG A 194 -0.50 2.48 -21.88
CA ARG A 194 0.90 2.75 -21.52
C ARG A 194 1.01 3.53 -20.21
N ALA A 195 0.24 4.60 -20.06
CA ALA A 195 0.19 5.37 -18.83
C ALA A 195 -0.36 4.53 -17.66
N ALA A 196 -1.44 3.78 -17.88
CA ALA A 196 -2.02 2.93 -16.85
C ALA A 196 -1.03 1.89 -16.30
N LYS A 197 -0.28 1.23 -17.18
CA LYS A 197 0.75 0.26 -16.78
C LYS A 197 1.88 0.91 -15.98
N ALA A 198 2.39 2.06 -16.42
CA ALA A 198 3.46 2.76 -15.71
C ALA A 198 3.01 3.21 -14.30
N TRP A 199 1.80 3.78 -14.20
CA TRP A 199 1.19 4.17 -12.93
C TRP A 199 1.00 2.97 -11.99
N SER A 200 0.36 1.90 -12.46
CA SER A 200 0.14 0.69 -11.65
C SER A 200 1.46 0.02 -11.25
N LYS A 201 2.44 -0.03 -12.16
CA LYS A 201 3.73 -0.67 -11.92
C LYS A 201 4.52 0.05 -10.82
N TRP A 202 4.47 1.38 -10.77
CA TRP A 202 5.08 2.20 -9.72
C TRP A 202 4.63 1.77 -8.32
N GLU A 203 3.32 1.60 -8.11
CA GLU A 203 2.80 1.17 -6.81
C GLU A 203 3.15 -0.28 -6.49
N MET A 204 3.09 -1.18 -7.46
CA MET A 204 3.46 -2.58 -7.23
C MET A 204 4.94 -2.74 -6.87
N TRP A 205 5.81 -1.90 -7.43
CA TRP A 205 7.24 -1.87 -7.10
C TRP A 205 7.53 -1.50 -5.64
N THR A 206 6.71 -0.60 -5.09
CA THR A 206 6.99 0.10 -3.83
C THR A 206 6.11 -0.38 -2.66
N SER A 207 5.17 -1.29 -2.92
CA SER A 207 4.21 -1.78 -1.92
C SER A 207 4.78 -2.74 -0.89
N LYS A 208 5.96 -3.33 -1.10
CA LYS A 208 6.60 -4.28 -0.17
C LYS A 208 7.99 -3.81 0.20
N LEU A 209 8.45 -4.17 1.41
CA LEU A 209 9.80 -3.87 1.88
C LEU A 209 10.85 -4.50 0.97
N TYR A 210 10.61 -5.75 0.56
CA TYR A 210 11.39 -6.41 -0.47
C TYR A 210 10.58 -6.42 -1.76
N VAL A 211 11.17 -5.89 -2.82
CA VAL A 211 10.58 -5.86 -4.16
C VAL A 211 10.20 -7.28 -4.57
N ASP A 212 8.95 -7.45 -5.02
CA ASP A 212 8.37 -8.73 -5.38
C ASP A 212 8.02 -8.75 -6.88
N PRO A 213 8.81 -9.46 -7.72
CA PRO A 213 8.56 -9.56 -9.16
C PRO A 213 7.17 -10.10 -9.51
N ASP A 214 6.63 -11.03 -8.71
CA ASP A 214 5.30 -11.61 -8.94
C ASP A 214 4.21 -10.54 -8.70
N TYR A 215 4.45 -9.64 -7.74
CA TYR A 215 3.54 -8.52 -7.46
C TYR A 215 3.59 -7.45 -8.56
N ILE A 216 4.79 -7.14 -9.06
CA ILE A 216 5.00 -6.23 -10.20
C ILE A 216 4.31 -6.73 -11.46
N ALA A 217 4.35 -8.04 -11.72
CA ALA A 217 3.76 -8.65 -12.91
C ALA A 217 2.25 -8.40 -13.02
N ARG A 218 1.54 -8.17 -11.91
CA ARG A 218 0.11 -7.82 -11.93
C ARG A 218 -0.19 -6.54 -12.71
N ALA A 219 0.73 -5.58 -12.68
CA ALA A 219 0.58 -4.32 -13.44
C ALA A 219 0.71 -4.51 -14.96
N THR A 220 1.02 -5.73 -15.44
CA THR A 220 1.08 -6.02 -16.88
C THR A 220 -0.28 -6.33 -17.49
N GLU A 221 -1.29 -6.62 -16.67
CA GLU A 221 -2.66 -6.90 -17.10
C GLU A 221 -3.39 -5.62 -17.51
N ASP A 222 -3.68 -5.46 -18.80
CA ASP A 222 -4.26 -4.23 -19.39
C ASP A 222 -5.54 -3.76 -18.69
N ASP A 223 -6.51 -4.65 -18.52
CA ASP A 223 -7.82 -4.30 -17.98
C ASP A 223 -7.73 -3.91 -16.50
N TRP A 224 -6.92 -4.64 -15.72
CA TRP A 224 -6.71 -4.33 -14.32
C TRP A 224 -5.94 -3.02 -14.15
N ALA A 225 -4.82 -2.84 -14.85
CA ALA A 225 -4.02 -1.62 -14.78
C ALA A 225 -4.84 -0.39 -15.21
N ASN A 226 -5.63 -0.51 -16.28
CA ASN A 226 -6.49 0.56 -16.76
C ASN A 226 -7.60 0.91 -15.76
N ALA A 227 -8.24 -0.07 -15.12
CA ALA A 227 -9.23 0.21 -14.10
C ALA A 227 -8.59 0.84 -12.86
N PHE A 228 -7.50 0.25 -12.36
CA PHE A 228 -6.74 0.70 -11.20
C PHE A 228 -6.28 2.16 -11.37
N ALA A 229 -5.43 2.42 -12.36
CA ALA A 229 -4.81 3.72 -12.55
C ALA A 229 -5.84 4.83 -12.81
N ARG A 230 -6.90 4.56 -13.58
CA ARG A 230 -7.92 5.57 -13.89
C ARG A 230 -8.75 5.94 -12.68
N ILE A 231 -9.21 4.95 -11.90
CA ILE A 231 -10.02 5.22 -10.70
C ILE A 231 -9.14 5.90 -9.66
N GLU A 232 -7.94 5.38 -9.42
CA GLU A 232 -7.00 5.94 -8.46
C GLU A 232 -6.65 7.41 -8.78
N ASN A 233 -6.16 7.66 -9.98
CA ASN A 233 -5.85 9.02 -10.43
C ASN A 233 -7.09 9.94 -10.36
N HIS A 234 -8.28 9.43 -10.70
CA HIS A 234 -9.53 10.19 -10.63
C HIS A 234 -9.85 10.66 -9.20
N TYR A 235 -9.66 9.83 -8.18
CA TYR A 235 -9.82 10.28 -6.79
C TYR A 235 -8.76 11.33 -6.44
N PHE A 236 -7.52 11.16 -6.89
CA PHE A 236 -6.43 12.04 -6.48
C PHE A 236 -6.50 13.43 -7.10
N VAL A 237 -6.88 13.55 -8.39
CA VAL A 237 -7.11 14.86 -9.01
C VAL A 237 -8.27 15.62 -8.37
N ASN A 238 -9.21 14.91 -7.74
CA ASN A 238 -10.36 15.49 -7.04
C ASN A 238 -10.13 15.61 -5.52
N GLY A 239 -8.90 15.41 -5.01
CA GLY A 239 -8.61 15.49 -3.57
C GLY A 239 -9.44 14.53 -2.72
N GLY A 240 -9.79 13.36 -3.27
CA GLY A 240 -10.67 12.40 -2.61
C GLY A 240 -12.10 12.85 -2.43
N PHE A 241 -12.53 13.93 -3.08
CA PHE A 241 -13.81 14.61 -2.86
C PHE A 241 -13.98 15.11 -1.41
N MET A 242 -12.86 15.41 -0.74
CA MET A 242 -12.81 15.90 0.63
C MET A 242 -12.01 17.20 0.68
N ARG A 243 -12.16 17.95 1.79
CA ARG A 243 -11.21 19.04 2.09
C ARG A 243 -9.86 18.44 2.46
N ASP A 244 -8.77 19.14 2.14
CA ASP A 244 -7.43 18.71 2.52
C ASP A 244 -7.32 18.59 4.05
N GLY A 245 -6.92 17.41 4.53
CA GLY A 245 -6.78 17.13 5.97
C GLY A 245 -8.08 16.82 6.71
N GLN A 246 -9.23 16.73 6.03
CA GLN A 246 -10.55 16.52 6.66
C GLN A 246 -10.58 15.36 7.67
N LEU A 247 -10.03 14.19 7.31
CA LEU A 247 -10.04 12.98 8.15
C LEU A 247 -9.13 13.06 9.40
N LEU A 248 -8.39 14.16 9.57
CA LEU A 248 -7.56 14.44 10.74
C LEU A 248 -8.06 15.66 11.53
N GLU A 249 -9.16 16.28 11.10
CA GLU A 249 -9.78 17.37 11.82
C GLU A 249 -10.37 16.84 13.14
N GLN A 250 -10.07 17.52 14.27
CA GLN A 250 -10.50 17.06 15.60
C GLN A 250 -12.01 16.87 15.70
N GLN A 251 -12.80 17.77 15.08
CA GLN A 251 -14.26 17.67 15.07
C GLN A 251 -14.78 16.44 14.30
N GLU A 252 -14.04 15.94 13.32
CA GLU A 252 -14.40 14.73 12.57
C GLU A 252 -13.99 13.49 13.38
N THR A 253 -12.77 13.47 13.91
CA THR A 253 -12.27 12.34 14.70
C THR A 253 -13.04 12.16 16.00
N ASP A 254 -13.46 13.23 16.67
CA ASP A 254 -14.25 13.17 17.92
C ASP A 254 -15.56 12.38 17.74
N LYS A 255 -16.13 12.34 16.53
CA LYS A 255 -17.34 11.55 16.23
C LYS A 255 -17.11 10.06 16.38
N ILE A 256 -15.88 9.57 16.21
CA ILE A 256 -15.55 8.14 16.18
C ILE A 256 -14.65 7.69 17.32
N ARG A 257 -14.23 8.60 18.21
CA ARG A 257 -13.28 8.26 19.30
C ARG A 257 -13.71 7.15 20.24
N HIS A 258 -15.02 6.94 20.35
CA HIS A 258 -15.61 5.88 21.17
C HIS A 258 -15.55 4.49 20.49
N ILE A 259 -15.23 4.41 19.20
CA ILE A 259 -15.20 3.17 18.42
C ILE A 259 -13.86 2.46 18.65
N PRO A 260 -13.84 1.21 19.16
CA PRO A 260 -12.63 0.42 19.30
C PRO A 260 -11.86 0.32 17.98
N THR A 261 -10.64 0.84 17.94
CA THR A 261 -9.87 0.97 16.70
C THR A 261 -8.44 0.48 16.88
N ILE A 262 -8.02 -0.46 16.01
CA ILE A 262 -6.64 -0.93 15.90
C ILE A 262 -6.07 -0.47 14.57
N VAL A 263 -4.85 0.08 14.60
CA VAL A 263 -4.10 0.49 13.41
C VAL A 263 -2.81 -0.31 13.33
N VAL A 264 -2.54 -0.95 12.19
CA VAL A 264 -1.27 -1.63 11.90
C VAL A 264 -0.54 -0.89 10.79
N GLN A 265 0.70 -0.45 11.01
CA GLN A 265 1.44 0.36 10.04
C GLN A 265 2.88 -0.14 9.88
N GLY A 266 3.33 -0.33 8.64
CA GLY A 266 4.73 -0.61 8.36
C GLY A 266 5.61 0.61 8.62
N ARG A 267 6.77 0.41 9.26
CA ARG A 267 7.75 1.47 9.50
C ARG A 267 8.29 2.05 8.20
N TYR A 268 8.50 1.20 7.20
CA TYR A 268 9.06 1.54 5.89
C TYR A 268 7.97 1.52 4.80
N ASP A 269 6.73 1.81 5.19
CA ASP A 269 5.67 2.07 4.22
C ASP A 269 6.00 3.35 3.44
N VAL A 270 6.41 3.20 2.19
CA VAL A 270 6.75 4.30 1.28
C VAL A 270 5.57 4.72 0.40
N VAL A 271 4.46 3.99 0.45
CA VAL A 271 3.22 4.34 -0.28
C VAL A 271 2.40 5.29 0.59
N CYS A 272 2.22 4.94 1.86
CA CYS A 272 1.52 5.70 2.87
C CYS A 272 2.44 5.90 4.09
N PRO A 273 3.29 6.94 4.10
CA PRO A 273 4.28 7.12 5.16
C PRO A 273 3.68 7.12 6.57
N ILE A 274 4.38 6.48 7.52
CA ILE A 274 4.02 6.38 8.95
C ILE A 274 3.67 7.72 9.61
N THR A 275 4.11 8.85 9.03
CA THR A 275 3.73 10.21 9.46
C THR A 275 2.21 10.38 9.52
N THR A 276 1.43 9.78 8.61
CA THR A 276 -0.03 9.91 8.61
C THR A 276 -0.66 9.10 9.74
N ALA A 277 -0.27 7.84 9.95
CA ALA A 277 -0.76 7.06 11.08
C ALA A 277 -0.38 7.69 12.43
N TRP A 278 0.80 8.32 12.51
CA TRP A 278 1.22 9.07 13.69
C TRP A 278 0.40 10.36 13.90
N ALA A 279 0.04 11.06 12.82
CA ALA A 279 -0.86 12.20 12.89
C ALA A 279 -2.26 11.79 13.38
N LEU A 280 -2.80 10.68 12.85
CA LEU A 280 -4.07 10.11 13.30
C LEU A 280 -4.04 9.77 14.79
N LYS A 281 -2.97 9.13 15.29
CA LYS A 281 -2.79 8.83 16.73
C LYS A 281 -2.85 10.06 17.63
N LYS A 282 -2.44 11.25 17.14
CA LYS A 282 -2.47 12.48 17.94
C LYS A 282 -3.88 13.03 18.13
N VAL A 283 -4.72 12.96 17.09
CA VAL A 283 -6.10 13.47 17.11
C VAL A 283 -7.12 12.42 17.53
N PHE A 284 -6.74 11.14 17.48
CA PHE A 284 -7.50 9.98 17.93
C PHE A 284 -6.64 9.15 18.91
N PRO A 285 -6.44 9.64 20.15
CA PRO A 285 -5.52 9.03 21.12
C PRO A 285 -5.95 7.65 21.61
N GLU A 286 -7.22 7.25 21.45
CA GLU A 286 -7.74 5.95 21.85
C GLU A 286 -7.33 4.81 20.92
N ILE A 287 -6.84 5.10 19.69
CA ILE A 287 -6.44 4.02 18.77
C ILE A 287 -5.28 3.20 19.34
N GLU A 288 -5.32 1.89 19.15
CA GLU A 288 -4.19 1.02 19.41
C GLU A 288 -3.31 0.96 18.16
N LEU A 289 -2.19 1.70 18.15
CA LEU A 289 -1.28 1.80 17.01
C LEU A 289 -0.12 0.80 17.14
N HIS A 290 -0.06 -0.17 16.25
CA HIS A 290 1.05 -1.11 16.06
C HIS A 290 1.93 -0.64 14.91
N ILE A 291 3.21 -0.37 15.18
CA ILE A 291 4.19 -0.02 14.16
C ILE A 291 5.13 -1.21 13.95
N VAL A 292 5.06 -1.81 12.76
CA VAL A 292 5.87 -2.99 12.40
C VAL A 292 7.25 -2.53 11.93
N PRO A 293 8.34 -2.90 12.64
CA PRO A 293 9.65 -2.31 12.44
C PRO A 293 10.30 -2.66 11.10
N ASP A 294 9.93 -3.80 10.50
CA ASP A 294 10.55 -4.39 9.32
C ASP A 294 9.52 -4.76 8.23
N ALA A 295 8.55 -3.87 7.99
CA ALA A 295 7.54 -4.05 6.95
C ALA A 295 7.31 -2.79 6.10
N GLY A 296 6.92 -3.02 4.84
CA GLY A 296 6.47 -2.00 3.89
C GLY A 296 4.98 -1.73 3.99
N HIS A 297 4.34 -1.47 2.85
CA HIS A 297 2.93 -1.07 2.78
C HIS A 297 1.95 -2.26 2.86
N SER A 298 2.25 -3.36 2.17
CA SER A 298 1.30 -4.43 1.88
C SER A 298 0.71 -5.07 3.14
N ALA A 299 -0.60 -5.37 3.13
CA ALA A 299 -1.25 -6.18 4.17
C ALA A 299 -0.65 -7.59 4.28
N ARG A 300 0.08 -8.04 3.26
CA ARG A 300 0.68 -9.38 3.17
C ARG A 300 2.16 -9.38 3.52
N GLU A 301 2.68 -8.32 4.12
CA GLU A 301 3.92 -8.42 4.89
C GLU A 301 3.66 -9.34 6.10
N PRO A 302 4.49 -10.36 6.39
CA PRO A 302 4.12 -11.41 7.35
C PRO A 302 3.73 -10.91 8.74
N ALA A 303 4.48 -9.93 9.26
CA ALA A 303 4.20 -9.34 10.57
C ALA A 303 2.94 -8.45 10.56
N ILE A 304 2.67 -7.74 9.45
CA ILE A 304 1.42 -6.99 9.27
C ILE A 304 0.24 -7.96 9.20
N ALA A 305 0.34 -9.00 8.37
CA ALA A 305 -0.73 -9.99 8.20
C ALA A 305 -1.10 -10.66 9.52
N LYS A 306 -0.10 -11.05 10.31
CA LYS A 306 -0.29 -11.62 11.64
C LYS A 306 -1.07 -10.68 12.56
N LEU A 307 -0.64 -9.41 12.67
CA LEU A 307 -1.29 -8.42 13.52
C LEU A 307 -2.73 -8.12 13.06
N LEU A 308 -2.99 -8.12 11.75
CA LEU A 308 -4.33 -7.95 11.21
C LEU A 308 -5.27 -9.11 11.60
N VAL A 309 -4.78 -10.35 11.53
CA VAL A 309 -5.53 -11.54 11.98
C VAL A 309 -5.79 -11.47 13.49
N GLU A 310 -4.79 -11.10 14.28
CA GLU A 310 -4.94 -10.94 15.74
C GLU A 310 -5.94 -9.83 16.09
N ALA A 311 -5.89 -8.70 15.40
CA ALA A 311 -6.83 -7.59 15.58
C ALA A 311 -8.26 -7.99 15.18
N ALA A 312 -8.44 -8.68 14.04
CA ALA A 312 -9.73 -9.21 13.63
C ALA A 312 -10.27 -10.21 14.67
N ASN A 313 -9.44 -11.12 15.18
CA ASN A 313 -9.86 -12.08 16.20
C ASN A 313 -10.28 -11.41 17.51
N LYS A 314 -9.60 -10.34 17.93
CA LYS A 314 -9.94 -9.58 19.14
C LYS A 314 -11.37 -8.99 19.09
N PHE A 315 -11.85 -8.64 17.91
CA PHE A 315 -13.18 -8.05 17.72
C PHE A 315 -14.26 -9.04 17.28
N ALA A 316 -13.93 -10.33 17.18
CA ALA A 316 -14.82 -11.34 16.63
C ALA A 316 -16.12 -11.55 17.42
N ASP A 317 -16.11 -11.22 18.71
CA ASP A 317 -17.23 -11.45 19.63
C ASP A 317 -17.91 -10.14 20.13
N LEU A 318 -17.72 -9.00 19.42
CA LEU A 318 -18.33 -7.69 19.73
C LEU A 318 -19.80 -7.53 19.29
#